data_AF-A0A924BUG6-F1
#
_entry.id   AF-A0A924BUG6-F1
#
_cell.length_a   1.000
_cell.length_b   1.000
_cell.length_c   1.000
_cell.angle_alpha   90.00
_cell.angle_beta   90.00
_cell.angle_gamma   90.00
#
_symmetry.space_group_name_H-M   'P 1'
#
loop_
_entity.id
_entity.type
_entity.pdbx_description
1 polymer ?
#
loop_
_entity_poly.entity_id
_entity_poly.type
_entity_poly.pdbx_seq_one_letter_code
_entity_poly.pdbx_strand_id
1 'polypeptide(L)' 'KKLKMGFKQIYGDTVYGFLFDYKMDYARQLLDSGSYNVNEVGLKIGYSTGSHFIAAFKKKFATTPKKYLMNLSQNL' A
#
# COMPACT_ATOMS: atom_id res chain seq x y z
N LYS A 1 12.75 -20.45 10.04
CA LYS A 1 11.65 -20.71 11.01
C LYS A 1 11.70 -19.79 12.25
N LYS A 2 12.86 -19.45 12.82
CA LYS A 2 12.96 -18.54 14.00
C LYS A 2 12.48 -17.09 13.76
N LEU A 3 12.79 -16.48 12.60
CA LEU A 3 12.43 -15.09 12.30
C LEU A 3 10.90 -14.84 12.29
N LYS A 4 10.13 -15.73 11.66
CA LYS A 4 8.67 -15.60 11.58
C LYS A 4 7.99 -15.69 12.95
N MET A 5 8.52 -16.50 13.87
CA MET A 5 7.97 -16.67 15.21
C MET A 5 8.32 -15.52 16.14
N GLY A 6 9.59 -15.09 16.16
CA GLY A 6 10.02 -13.94 16.98
C GLY A 6 9.36 -12.64 16.55
N PHE A 7 9.15 -12.42 15.24
CA PHE A 7 8.48 -11.22 14.74
C PHE A 7 7.02 -11.13 15.16
N LYS A 8 6.27 -12.25 15.08
CA LYS A 8 4.87 -12.29 15.52
C LYS A 8 4.73 -12.05 17.03
N GLN A 9 5.69 -12.52 17.83
CA GLN A 9 5.72 -12.29 19.28
C GLN A 9 5.97 -10.81 19.64
N ILE A 10 6.74 -10.08 18.84
CA ILE A 10 7.10 -8.68 19.11
C ILE A 10 6.09 -7.71 18.48
N TYR A 11 5.59 -7.99 17.28
CA TYR A 11 4.79 -7.05 16.48
C TYR A 11 3.33 -7.48 16.27
N GLY A 12 2.92 -8.66 16.77
CA GLY A 12 1.52 -9.14 16.67
C GLY A 12 1.08 -9.62 15.29
N ASP A 13 1.86 -9.37 14.24
CA ASP A 13 1.57 -9.78 12.85
C ASP A 13 2.71 -10.63 12.25
N THR A 14 2.43 -11.29 11.14
CA THR A 14 3.45 -11.90 10.29
C THR A 14 4.35 -10.83 9.67
N VAL A 15 5.61 -11.18 9.39
CA VAL A 15 6.55 -10.31 8.64
C VAL A 15 5.93 -9.79 7.34
N TYR A 16 5.10 -10.61 6.70
CA TYR A 16 4.39 -10.24 5.48
C TYR A 16 3.33 -9.16 5.72
N GLY A 17 2.54 -9.27 6.79
CA GLY A 17 1.50 -8.29 7.13
C GLY A 17 2.09 -6.93 7.48
N PHE A 18 3.13 -6.90 8.29
CA PHE A 18 3.86 -5.66 8.59
C PHE A 18 4.46 -5.00 7.33
N LEU A 19 5.13 -5.79 6.48
CA LEU A 19 5.69 -5.25 5.23
C LEU A 19 4.60 -4.78 4.26
N PHE A 20 3.48 -5.49 4.21
CA PHE A 20 2.32 -5.10 3.41
C PHE A 20 1.79 -3.74 3.88
N ASP A 21 1.58 -3.58 5.18
CA ASP A 21 1.09 -2.33 5.78
C ASP A 21 2.02 -1.17 5.49
N TYR A 22 3.32 -1.34 5.77
CA TYR A 22 4.35 -0.34 5.46
C TYR A 22 4.34 0.07 3.98
N LYS A 23 4.29 -0.90 3.06
CA LYS A 23 4.25 -0.61 1.62
C LYS A 23 2.99 0.12 1.19
N MET A 24 1.84 -0.22 1.76
CA MET A 24 0.58 0.43 1.43
C MET A 24 0.53 1.87 1.95
N ASP A 25 1.03 2.11 3.17
CA ASP A 25 1.13 3.47 3.70
C ASP A 25 2.12 4.32 2.90
N TYR A 26 3.25 3.76 2.49
CA TYR A 26 4.19 4.46 1.59
C TYR A 26 3.57 4.73 0.21
N ALA A 27 2.80 3.80 -0.35
CA ALA A 27 2.08 4.05 -1.60
C ALA A 27 1.08 5.20 -1.49
N ARG A 28 0.36 5.30 -0.37
CA ARG A 28 -0.55 6.41 -0.11
C ARG A 28 0.20 7.75 -0.08
N GLN A 29 1.35 7.82 0.60
CA GLN A 29 2.19 9.03 0.61
C GLN A 29 2.65 9.44 -0.80
N LEU A 30 3.02 8.48 -1.65
CA LEU A 30 3.40 8.75 -3.03
C LEU A 30 2.22 9.25 -3.89
N LEU A 31 1.00 8.79 -3.61
CA LEU A 31 -0.21 9.28 -4.25
C LEU A 31 -0.54 10.70 -3.77
N ASP A 32 -0.44 10.95 -2.47
CA ASP A 32 -0.71 12.25 -1.84
C ASP A 32 0.24 13.33 -2.33
N SER A 33 1.48 12.97 -2.68
CA SER A 33 2.46 13.93 -3.22
C SER A 33 2.10 14.45 -4.61
N GLY A 34 1.18 13.79 -5.32
CA GLY A 34 0.80 14.11 -6.70
C GLY A 34 1.92 13.92 -7.73
N SER A 35 3.08 13.42 -7.31
CA SER A 35 4.29 13.33 -8.15
C SER A 35 4.31 12.06 -9.02
N TYR A 36 3.44 11.10 -8.72
CA TYR A 36 3.38 9.80 -9.36
C TYR A 36 1.93 9.41 -9.67
N ASN A 37 1.71 8.82 -10.83
CA ASN A 37 0.42 8.20 -11.15
C ASN A 37 0.29 6.81 -10.51
N VAL A 38 -0.95 6.27 -10.53
CA VAL A 38 -1.29 4.98 -9.91
C VAL A 38 -0.38 3.82 -10.35
N ASN A 39 0.00 3.76 -11.63
CA ASN A 39 0.83 2.67 -12.14
C ASN A 39 2.29 2.82 -11.67
N GLU A 40 2.82 4.04 -11.69
CA GLU A 40 4.18 4.34 -11.21
C GLU A 40 4.32 4.00 -9.73
N VAL A 41 3.33 4.35 -8.91
CA VAL A 41 3.31 3.99 -7.48
C VAL A 41 3.34 2.47 -7.30
N GLY A 42 2.50 1.72 -8.04
CA GLY A 42 2.46 0.27 -7.99
C GLY A 42 3.82 -0.37 -8.29
N LEU A 43 4.48 0.07 -9.36
CA LEU A 43 5.82 -0.39 -9.73
C LEU A 43 6.85 -0.05 -8.64
N LYS A 44 6.81 1.17 -8.10
CA LYS A 44 7.78 1.67 -7.12
C LYS A 44 7.73 0.91 -5.79
N ILE A 45 6.56 0.40 -5.41
CA ILE A 45 6.41 -0.44 -4.20
C ILE A 45 6.50 -1.96 -4.48
N GLY A 46 6.84 -2.33 -5.72
CA GLY A 46 7.21 -3.68 -6.12
C GLY A 46 6.07 -4.55 -6.64
N TYR A 47 5.01 -3.97 -7.19
CA TYR A 47 3.98 -4.71 -7.94
C TYR A 47 4.29 -4.70 -9.44
N SER A 48 4.31 -5.87 -10.06
CA SER A 48 4.56 -6.02 -11.50
C SER A 48 3.37 -5.60 -12.38
N THR A 49 2.17 -5.50 -11.81
CA THR A 49 0.96 -5.11 -12.53
C THR A 49 0.12 -4.13 -11.71
N GLY A 50 -0.50 -3.17 -12.40
CA GLY A 50 -1.41 -2.20 -11.78
C GLY A 50 -2.60 -2.88 -11.09
N SER A 51 -3.16 -3.93 -11.68
CA SER A 51 -4.31 -4.65 -11.12
C SER A 51 -4.02 -5.28 -9.75
N HIS A 52 -2.82 -5.87 -9.56
CA HIS A 52 -2.43 -6.43 -8.26
C HIS A 52 -2.24 -5.33 -7.21
N PHE A 53 -1.61 -4.21 -7.59
CA PHE A 53 -1.49 -3.06 -6.72
C PHE A 53 -2.87 -2.51 -6.31
N ILE A 54 -3.78 -2.31 -7.27
CA ILE A 54 -5.12 -1.78 -7.00
C ILE A 54 -5.89 -2.70 -6.05
N ALA A 55 -5.81 -4.02 -6.23
CA ALA A 55 -6.46 -4.98 -5.35
C ALA A 55 -5.88 -4.93 -3.91
N ALA A 56 -4.55 -4.84 -3.79
CA ALA A 56 -3.86 -4.69 -2.50
C ALA A 56 -4.21 -3.38 -1.79
N PHE A 57 -4.18 -2.26 -2.50
CA PHE A 57 -4.53 -0.94 -1.97
C PHE A 57 -5.99 -0.92 -1.49
N LYS A 58 -6.92 -1.48 -2.29
CA LYS A 58 -8.32 -1.62 -1.88
C LYS A 58 -8.50 -2.50 -0.65
N LYS A 59 -7.69 -3.55 -0.50
CA LYS A 59 -7.72 -4.39 0.71
C LYS A 59 -7.33 -3.60 1.97
N LYS A 60 -6.33 -2.70 1.88
CA LYS A 60 -5.87 -1.89 3.03
C LYS A 60 -6.79 -0.72 3.35
N PHE A 61 -7.22 0.03 2.32
CA PHE A 61 -7.88 1.33 2.49
C PHE A 61 -9.36 1.33 2.10
N ALA A 62 -9.94 0.16 1.78
CA ALA A 62 -11.34 -0.01 1.35
C ALA A 62 -11.75 0.79 0.10
N THR A 63 -10.81 1.38 -0.63
CA THR A 63 -11.05 2.18 -1.84
C THR A 63 -9.97 1.92 -2.89
N THR A 64 -10.25 2.19 -4.17
CA THR A 64 -9.22 2.09 -5.21
C THR A 64 -8.32 3.33 -5.20
N PRO A 65 -7.06 3.26 -5.67
CA PRO A 65 -6.18 4.43 -5.76
C PRO A 65 -6.80 5.59 -6.56
N LYS A 66 -7.50 5.28 -7.66
CA LYS A 66 -8.19 6.30 -8.46
C LYS A 66 -9.30 7.00 -7.67
N LYS A 67 -10.16 6.25 -6.99
CA LYS A 67 -11.24 6.82 -6.17
C LYS A 67 -10.68 7.61 -4.97
N TYR A 68 -9.59 7.14 -4.38
CA TYR A 68 -8.86 7.85 -3.34
C TYR A 68 -8.39 9.24 -3.81
N LEU A 69 -7.68 9.31 -4.96
CA LEU A 69 -7.21 10.57 -5.53
C LEU A 69 -8.37 11.52 -5.90
N MET A 70 -9.46 11.00 -6.46
CA MET A 70 -10.65 11.81 -6.75
C MET A 70 -11.22 12.45 -5.48
N ASN A 71 -11.32 11.68 -4.38
CA ASN A 71 -11.77 12.22 -3.10
C ASN A 71 -10.79 13.25 -2.52
N LEU A 72 -9.48 13.05 -2.69
CA LEU A 72 -8.46 14.01 -2.24
C LEU A 72 -8.63 15.38 -2.92
N SER A 73 -8.84 15.38 -4.24
CA SER A 73 -9.07 16.61 -5.02
C SER A 73 -10.36 17.37 -4.67
N GLN A 74 -11.32 16.74 -3.98
CA GLN A 74 -12.57 17.38 -3.55
C GLN A 74 -12.46 18.03 -2.16
N ASN A 75 -11.39 17.72 -1.42
CA ASN A 75 -11.14 18.24 -0.07
C ASN A 75 -10.05 19.31 -0.02
N LEU A 76 -9.48 19.68 -1.18
CA LEU A 76 -8.52 20.76 -1.38
C LEU A 76 -9.21 21.89 -2.15
#